data_AF-A0A2G6JF80-F1
#
_entry.id   AF-A0A2G6JF80-F1
#
_cell.length_a   1.000
_cell.length_b   1.000
_cell.length_c   1.000
_cell.angle_alpha   90.00
_cell.angle_beta   90.00
_cell.angle_gamma   90.00
#
_symmetry.space_group_name_H-M   'P 1'
#
loop_
_entity.id
_entity.type
_entity.pdbx_description
1 polymer ?
#
loop_
_entity_poly.entity_id
_entity_poly.type
_entity_poly.pdbx_seq_one_letter_code
_entity_poly.pdbx_strand_id
1 'polypeptide(L)'
;MGRGGAAISFQRLQTSLSKLKIDWKTATARGEEKLSVREALDQIAKRDARPVLILREKERPDEKVEALLKATLKSERIQLASDWFYCVKVPEHASDPEHPWSVLFDDRHPERIVLYTRDGGCKVGFLGSTRHKVNWKGFARVLKKDYKRDATRAVKQINQLLSKYDAIDSRKKDIQEQLDRAKEGSDKRKIQKYNKKLEELEKELKKALRQEEKLRDLGLKRQLEQEKAAKRT
;
A
#
# COMPACT_ATOMS: atom_id res chain seq x y z
N MET A 1 41.39 12.79 -8.56
CA MET A 1 40.20 13.63 -8.27
C MET A 1 38.95 12.91 -8.75
N GLY A 2 38.23 12.25 -7.84
CA GLY A 2 36.99 11.53 -8.18
C GLY A 2 35.82 12.50 -8.29
N ARG A 3 35.14 12.53 -9.43
CA ARG A 3 33.89 13.27 -9.60
C ARG A 3 32.82 12.63 -8.71
N GLY A 4 32.52 13.28 -7.59
CA GLY A 4 31.34 12.97 -6.78
C GLY A 4 30.09 13.25 -7.61
N GLY A 5 29.48 12.20 -8.16
CA GLY A 5 28.15 12.30 -8.75
C GLY A 5 27.19 12.71 -7.65
N ALA A 6 26.66 13.93 -7.72
CA ALA A 6 25.60 14.38 -6.83
C ALA A 6 24.48 13.33 -6.89
N ALA A 7 24.09 12.81 -5.73
CA ALA A 7 22.94 11.91 -5.64
C ALA A 7 21.73 12.68 -6.15
N ILE A 8 21.25 12.34 -7.35
CA ILE A 8 20.00 12.87 -7.87
C ILE A 8 18.91 12.33 -6.94
N SER A 9 18.44 13.17 -6.01
CA SER A 9 17.27 12.83 -5.21
C SER A 9 16.06 12.87 -6.12
N PHE A 10 15.70 11.71 -6.67
CA PHE A 10 14.42 11.52 -7.35
C PHE A 10 13.30 11.64 -6.32
N GLN A 11 12.80 12.86 -6.12
CA GLN A 11 11.65 13.11 -5.27
C GLN A 11 10.38 12.81 -6.08
N ARG A 12 9.52 11.95 -5.54
CA ARG A 12 8.20 11.64 -6.13
C ARG A 12 7.35 12.91 -6.19
N LEU A 13 6.62 13.08 -7.28
CA LEU A 13 5.69 14.20 -7.47
C LEU A 13 4.28 13.82 -7.04
N GLN A 14 3.36 14.79 -7.13
CA GLN A 14 2.03 14.73 -6.52
C GLN A 14 1.24 13.47 -6.88
N THR A 15 1.19 13.11 -8.17
CA THR A 15 0.43 11.95 -8.63
C THR A 15 1.01 10.67 -8.02
N SER A 16 2.33 10.48 -8.07
CA SER A 16 3.01 9.31 -7.48
C SER A 16 2.83 9.23 -5.97
N LEU A 17 3.01 10.36 -5.27
CA LEU A 17 2.86 10.44 -3.82
C LEU A 17 1.45 10.05 -3.37
N SER A 18 0.42 10.40 -4.14
CA SER A 18 -0.96 10.02 -3.84
C SER A 18 -1.17 8.50 -3.83
N LYS A 19 -0.36 7.74 -4.58
CA LYS A 19 -0.41 6.28 -4.69
C LYS A 19 0.40 5.53 -3.65
N LEU A 20 1.22 6.25 -2.87
CA LEU A 20 2.12 5.68 -1.87
C LEU A 20 1.58 5.82 -0.43
N LYS A 21 0.26 5.99 -0.29
CA LYS A 21 -0.39 6.09 1.01
C LYS A 21 -0.92 4.72 1.43
N ILE A 22 -0.74 4.38 2.71
CA ILE A 22 -1.37 3.21 3.31
C ILE A 22 -2.65 3.66 4.00
N ASP A 23 -3.79 3.11 3.59
CA ASP A 23 -5.10 3.40 4.20
C ASP A 23 -5.29 2.57 5.48
N TRP A 24 -4.79 3.11 6.59
CA TRP A 24 -4.94 2.49 7.90
C TRP A 24 -6.34 2.71 8.46
N LYS A 25 -6.99 1.61 8.86
CA LYS A 25 -8.15 1.63 9.75
C LYS A 25 -7.71 1.41 11.19
N THR A 26 -8.58 1.72 12.13
CA THR A 26 -8.40 1.34 13.54
C THR A 26 -9.49 0.33 13.88
N ALA A 27 -9.12 -0.72 14.61
CA ALA A 27 -10.08 -1.68 15.15
C ALA A 27 -10.02 -1.68 16.67
N THR A 28 -11.19 -1.90 17.27
CA THR A 28 -11.35 -2.12 18.71
C THR A 28 -11.98 -3.50 18.91
N ALA A 29 -11.45 -4.27 19.86
CA ALA A 29 -12.00 -5.57 20.21
C ALA A 29 -13.41 -5.39 20.79
N ARG A 30 -14.26 -6.41 20.60
CA ARG A 30 -15.57 -6.47 21.24
C ARG A 30 -15.64 -7.73 22.08
N GLY A 31 -16.14 -7.58 23.30
CA GLY A 31 -16.17 -8.65 24.30
C GLY A 31 -14.84 -8.80 25.03
N GLU A 32 -14.83 -9.69 26.01
CA GLU A 32 -13.66 -10.00 26.84
C GLU A 32 -13.15 -11.42 26.59
N GLU A 33 -13.91 -12.24 25.84
CA GLU A 33 -13.55 -13.62 25.57
C GLU A 33 -12.46 -13.74 24.50
N LYS A 34 -11.56 -14.70 24.71
CA LYS A 34 -10.50 -15.04 23.78
C LYS A 34 -11.09 -15.66 22.51
N LEU A 35 -10.84 -15.01 21.37
CA LEU A 35 -11.35 -15.45 20.08
C LEU A 35 -10.41 -16.46 19.43
N SER A 36 -10.94 -17.29 18.53
CA SER A 36 -10.10 -17.99 17.55
C SER A 36 -9.50 -17.02 16.53
N VAL A 37 -8.44 -17.44 15.82
CA VAL A 37 -7.82 -16.63 14.75
C VAL A 37 -8.86 -16.18 13.73
N ARG A 38 -9.77 -17.08 13.36
CA ARG A 38 -10.79 -16.80 12.34
C ARG A 38 -11.78 -15.74 12.81
N GLU A 39 -12.27 -15.87 14.03
CA GLU A 39 -13.21 -14.91 14.64
C GLU A 39 -12.56 -13.54 14.86
N ALA A 40 -11.31 -13.51 15.32
CA ALA A 40 -10.56 -12.27 15.48
C ALA A 40 -10.38 -11.55 14.13
N LEU A 41 -10.00 -12.27 13.07
CA LEU A 41 -9.90 -11.70 11.72
C LEU A 41 -11.26 -11.25 11.16
N ASP A 42 -12.33 -11.99 11.44
CA ASP A 42 -13.69 -11.61 11.06
C ASP A 42 -14.18 -10.37 11.82
N GLN A 43 -13.81 -10.21 13.10
CA GLN A 43 -14.11 -9.02 13.88
C GLN A 43 -13.36 -7.79 13.36
N ILE A 44 -12.08 -7.96 13.00
CA ILE A 44 -11.20 -6.88 12.50
C ILE A 44 -11.59 -6.44 11.08
N ALA A 45 -11.67 -7.37 10.14
CA ALA A 45 -11.87 -7.08 8.72
C ALA A 45 -13.35 -7.04 8.34
N LYS A 46 -14.26 -7.47 9.22
CA LYS A 46 -15.70 -7.53 8.98
C LYS A 46 -15.99 -8.26 7.67
N ARG A 47 -16.67 -7.58 6.73
CA ARG A 47 -17.04 -8.11 5.41
C ARG A 47 -15.94 -7.95 4.35
N ASP A 48 -14.82 -7.31 4.66
CA ASP A 48 -13.71 -7.21 3.70
C ASP A 48 -13.10 -8.59 3.46
N ALA A 49 -12.95 -8.97 2.20
CA ALA A 49 -12.47 -10.29 1.81
C ALA A 49 -10.94 -10.36 1.59
N ARG A 50 -10.25 -9.21 1.65
CA ARG A 50 -8.80 -9.11 1.44
C ARG A 50 -8.01 -9.75 2.59
N PRO A 51 -6.76 -10.19 2.36
CA PRO A 51 -5.86 -10.51 3.46
C PRO A 51 -5.69 -9.31 4.40
N VAL A 52 -5.34 -9.57 5.65
CA VAL A 52 -5.26 -8.53 6.70
C VAL A 52 -3.81 -8.20 6.98
N LEU A 53 -3.49 -6.91 7.03
CA LEU A 53 -2.22 -6.38 7.50
C LEU A 53 -2.49 -5.64 8.82
N ILE A 54 -1.98 -6.18 9.91
CA ILE A 54 -2.16 -5.67 11.26
C ILE A 54 -0.88 -4.97 11.69
N LEU A 55 -1.01 -3.72 12.12
CA LEU A 55 0.02 -2.95 12.81
C LEU A 55 -0.36 -2.82 14.28
N ARG A 56 0.40 -3.48 15.16
CA ARG A 56 0.28 -3.31 16.61
C ARG A 56 1.02 -2.05 17.02
N GLU A 57 0.32 -1.10 17.61
CA GLU A 57 0.89 0.17 18.06
C GLU A 57 1.71 -0.03 19.35
N LYS A 58 2.63 0.90 19.66
CA LYS A 58 3.36 0.90 20.94
C LYS A 58 3.20 2.27 21.55
N GLU A 59 2.92 2.32 22.83
CA GLU A 59 2.97 3.56 23.60
C GLU A 59 4.41 4.00 23.80
N ARG A 60 5.32 3.05 24.06
CA ARG A 60 6.75 3.30 24.29
C ARG A 60 7.62 2.55 23.27
N PRO A 61 7.84 3.14 22.07
CA PRO A 61 8.62 2.50 21.01
C PRO A 61 10.08 2.28 21.42
N ASP A 62 10.60 1.08 21.14
CA ASP A 62 12.05 0.90 21.02
C ASP A 62 12.50 1.66 19.78
N GLU A 63 13.43 2.59 19.92
CA GLU A 63 13.85 3.50 18.84
C GLU A 63 14.36 2.74 17.61
N LYS A 64 15.07 1.63 17.80
CA LYS A 64 15.60 0.82 16.68
C LYS A 64 14.48 0.12 15.94
N VAL A 65 13.53 -0.46 16.68
CA VAL A 65 12.35 -1.11 16.08
C VAL A 65 11.47 -0.09 15.36
N GLU A 66 11.30 1.10 15.94
CA GLU A 66 10.51 2.17 15.35
C GLU A 66 11.16 2.76 14.09
N ALA A 67 12.49 2.90 14.08
CA ALA A 67 13.23 3.28 12.88
C ALA A 67 13.05 2.23 11.76
N LEU A 68 13.14 0.93 12.09
CA LEU A 68 12.89 -0.15 11.14
C LEU A 68 11.44 -0.15 10.63
N LEU A 69 10.47 0.12 11.51
CA LEU A 69 9.06 0.24 11.14
C LEU A 69 8.86 1.41 10.17
N LYS A 70 9.34 2.60 10.50
CA LYS A 70 9.25 3.80 9.64
C LYS A 70 9.92 3.57 8.28
N ALA A 71 11.11 2.97 8.26
CA ALA A 71 11.80 2.64 7.01
C ALA A 71 11.00 1.64 6.17
N THR A 72 10.39 0.64 6.81
CA THR A 72 9.53 -0.35 6.14
C THR A 72 8.29 0.31 5.54
N LEU A 73 7.57 1.12 6.33
CA LEU A 73 6.33 1.76 5.88
C LEU A 73 6.57 2.86 4.84
N LYS A 74 7.80 3.35 4.71
CA LYS A 74 8.26 4.23 3.62
C LYS A 74 8.75 3.47 2.38
N SER A 75 8.84 2.15 2.42
CA SER A 75 9.18 1.35 1.24
C SER A 75 8.05 1.43 0.23
N GLU A 76 8.29 2.02 -0.94
CA GLU A 76 7.29 2.12 -2.01
C GLU A 76 6.68 0.75 -2.35
N ARG A 77 7.51 -0.30 -2.31
CA ARG A 77 7.08 -1.66 -2.58
C ARG A 77 6.03 -2.15 -1.58
N ILE A 78 6.19 -1.81 -0.30
CA ILE A 78 5.24 -2.15 0.77
C ILE A 78 4.00 -1.26 0.70
N GLN A 79 4.18 0.03 0.45
CA GLN A 79 3.07 0.98 0.28
C GLN A 79 2.16 0.53 -0.88
N LEU A 80 2.72 0.22 -2.05
CA LEU A 80 1.96 -0.28 -3.19
C LEU A 80 1.27 -1.62 -2.89
N ALA A 81 1.91 -2.49 -2.12
CA ALA A 81 1.32 -3.78 -1.78
C ALA A 81 0.19 -3.68 -0.76
N SER A 82 0.20 -2.64 0.07
CA SER A 82 -0.81 -2.42 1.11
C SER A 82 -2.22 -2.27 0.54
N ASP A 83 -2.36 -1.84 -0.71
CA ASP A 83 -3.66 -1.70 -1.37
C ASP A 83 -4.41 -3.03 -1.52
N TRP A 84 -3.68 -4.16 -1.53
CA TRP A 84 -4.26 -5.51 -1.56
C TRP A 84 -4.49 -6.11 -0.18
N PHE A 85 -4.25 -5.35 0.89
CA PHE A 85 -4.57 -5.76 2.25
C PHE A 85 -5.68 -4.88 2.82
N TYR A 86 -6.43 -5.44 3.76
CA TYR A 86 -7.14 -4.65 4.76
C TYR A 86 -6.13 -4.24 5.84
N CYS A 87 -5.68 -2.99 5.79
CA CYS A 87 -4.68 -2.45 6.72
C CYS A 87 -5.36 -1.90 7.97
N VAL A 88 -4.93 -2.40 9.13
CA VAL A 88 -5.52 -2.05 10.42
C VAL A 88 -4.46 -1.81 11.48
N LYS A 89 -4.72 -0.85 12.35
CA LYS A 89 -4.00 -0.57 13.57
C LYS A 89 -4.77 -1.14 14.75
N VAL A 90 -4.04 -1.78 15.65
CA VAL A 90 -4.56 -2.33 16.90
C VAL A 90 -3.69 -1.86 18.07
N PRO A 91 -4.26 -1.74 19.28
CA PRO A 91 -3.52 -1.23 20.42
C PRO A 91 -2.39 -2.18 20.87
N GLU A 92 -1.47 -1.68 21.70
CA GLU A 92 -0.31 -2.45 22.19
C GLU A 92 -0.73 -3.71 22.95
N HIS A 93 -1.74 -3.57 23.81
CA HIS A 93 -2.32 -4.63 24.63
C HIS A 93 -3.07 -5.70 23.83
N ALA A 94 -3.17 -5.56 22.50
CA ALA A 94 -3.80 -6.57 21.65
C ALA A 94 -3.09 -7.93 21.70
N SER A 95 -1.82 -7.96 22.15
CA SER A 95 -1.02 -9.17 22.36
C SER A 95 -1.10 -9.73 23.79
N ASP A 96 -1.79 -9.06 24.71
CA ASP A 96 -1.85 -9.50 26.11
C ASP A 96 -2.67 -10.79 26.21
N PRO A 97 -2.31 -11.78 27.04
CA PRO A 97 -2.93 -13.10 27.04
C PRO A 97 -4.47 -13.10 27.17
N GLU A 98 -4.99 -12.18 27.98
CA GLU A 98 -6.43 -11.98 28.26
C GLU A 98 -7.15 -11.20 27.16
N HIS A 99 -6.43 -10.58 26.23
CA HIS A 99 -7.05 -9.80 25.17
C HIS A 99 -7.72 -10.69 24.12
N PRO A 100 -8.91 -10.34 23.61
CA PRO A 100 -9.64 -11.14 22.61
C PRO A 100 -8.84 -11.48 21.34
N TRP A 101 -7.88 -10.63 20.97
CA TRP A 101 -7.02 -10.79 19.79
C TRP A 101 -5.63 -11.35 20.07
N SER A 102 -5.36 -11.80 21.30
CA SER A 102 -4.04 -12.29 21.69
C SER A 102 -3.53 -13.39 20.77
N VAL A 103 -4.44 -14.27 20.30
CA VAL A 103 -4.16 -15.36 19.36
C VAL A 103 -3.54 -14.90 18.02
N LEU A 104 -3.65 -13.62 17.67
CA LEU A 104 -3.08 -13.08 16.43
C LEU A 104 -1.57 -12.83 16.52
N PHE A 105 -1.00 -12.85 17.73
CA PHE A 105 0.39 -12.52 18.03
C PHE A 105 1.12 -13.69 18.67
N ASP A 106 2.46 -13.67 18.63
CA ASP A 106 3.28 -14.63 19.38
C ASP A 106 3.39 -14.22 20.86
N ASP A 107 3.30 -15.19 21.78
CA ASP A 107 3.28 -14.93 23.23
C ASP A 107 4.60 -14.33 23.76
N ARG A 108 5.76 -14.77 23.25
CA ARG A 108 7.07 -14.38 23.79
C ARG A 108 7.62 -13.09 23.19
N HIS A 109 7.41 -12.90 21.89
CA HIS A 109 7.94 -11.78 21.12
C HIS A 109 6.88 -11.26 20.15
N PRO A 110 5.82 -10.62 20.69
CA PRO A 110 4.65 -10.25 19.91
C PRO A 110 5.03 -9.27 18.80
N GLU A 111 4.65 -9.61 17.58
CA GLU A 111 5.06 -8.90 16.38
C GLU A 111 4.44 -7.49 16.32
N ARG A 112 5.13 -6.59 15.61
CA ARG A 112 4.60 -5.23 15.33
C ARG A 112 3.76 -5.23 14.08
N ILE A 113 4.17 -5.99 13.07
CA ILE A 113 3.42 -6.17 11.83
C ILE A 113 3.10 -7.65 11.70
N VAL A 114 1.82 -7.96 11.50
CA VAL A 114 1.38 -9.32 11.18
C VAL A 114 0.54 -9.29 9.90
N LEU A 115 0.83 -10.22 9.01
CA LEU A 115 0.05 -10.47 7.81
C LEU A 115 -0.72 -11.78 7.97
N TYR A 116 -2.00 -11.75 7.65
CA TYR A 116 -2.85 -12.92 7.60
C TYR A 116 -3.49 -13.07 6.22
N THR A 117 -3.55 -14.29 5.70
CA THR A 117 -4.55 -14.61 4.68
C THR A 117 -5.94 -14.46 5.27
N ARG A 118 -6.95 -14.24 4.43
CA ARG A 118 -8.30 -13.98 4.95
C ARG A 118 -8.85 -15.14 5.78
N ASP A 119 -8.51 -16.40 5.51
CA ASP A 119 -8.88 -17.58 6.33
C ASP A 119 -8.12 -17.69 7.66
N GLY A 120 -7.00 -16.99 7.81
CA GLY A 120 -6.05 -17.25 8.89
C GLY A 120 -5.10 -18.43 8.64
N GLY A 121 -5.19 -19.12 7.49
CA GLY A 121 -4.35 -20.28 7.14
C GLY A 121 -2.88 -19.94 6.82
N CYS A 122 -2.50 -18.66 6.87
CA CYS A 122 -1.12 -18.21 6.74
C CYS A 122 -0.88 -16.97 7.60
N LYS A 123 0.00 -17.09 8.59
CA LYS A 123 0.56 -15.98 9.37
C LYS A 123 1.93 -15.60 8.83
N VAL A 124 2.24 -14.31 8.79
CA VAL A 124 3.62 -13.80 8.67
C VAL A 124 3.81 -12.67 9.67
N GLY A 125 4.64 -12.90 10.68
CA GLY A 125 4.99 -11.90 11.68
C GLY A 125 6.31 -11.20 11.37
N PHE A 126 6.40 -9.92 11.71
CA PHE A 126 7.63 -9.13 11.64
C PHE A 126 7.81 -8.24 12.86
N LEU A 127 9.07 -7.90 13.13
CA LEU A 127 9.49 -6.94 14.15
C LEU A 127 9.05 -7.29 15.57
N GLY A 128 8.79 -8.58 15.88
CA GLY A 128 8.72 -9.06 17.27
C GLY A 128 10.08 -9.01 17.97
N SER A 129 11.16 -8.98 17.18
CA SER A 129 12.52 -8.66 17.60
C SER A 129 13.26 -7.92 16.48
N THR A 130 14.44 -7.37 16.78
CA THR A 130 15.31 -6.71 15.78
C THR A 130 15.81 -7.66 14.68
N ARG A 131 15.75 -8.98 14.90
CA ARG A 131 16.12 -10.01 13.91
C ARG A 131 15.03 -10.24 12.87
N HIS A 132 13.77 -9.98 13.21
CA HIS A 132 12.62 -10.26 12.35
C HIS A 132 12.31 -9.08 11.42
N LYS A 133 13.27 -8.73 10.56
CA LYS A 133 13.13 -7.59 9.63
C LYS A 133 12.01 -7.85 8.62
N VAL A 134 11.28 -6.78 8.31
CA VAL A 134 10.23 -6.82 7.29
C VAL A 134 10.86 -7.08 5.93
N ASN A 135 10.31 -8.05 5.20
CA ASN A 135 10.79 -8.39 3.87
C ASN A 135 9.63 -8.67 2.92
N TRP A 136 9.88 -8.42 1.63
CA TRP A 136 8.89 -8.62 0.58
C TRP A 136 8.36 -10.04 0.48
N LYS A 137 9.20 -11.06 0.76
CA LYS A 137 8.83 -12.47 0.55
C LYS A 137 7.61 -12.83 1.40
N GLY A 138 7.50 -12.28 2.61
CA GLY A 138 6.32 -12.48 3.46
C GLY A 138 5.03 -11.89 2.88
N PHE A 139 5.08 -10.66 2.35
CA PHE A 139 3.94 -10.03 1.67
C PHE A 139 3.50 -10.84 0.46
N ALA A 140 4.45 -11.21 -0.41
CA ALA A 140 4.17 -12.02 -1.60
C ALA A 140 3.59 -13.39 -1.24
N ARG A 141 4.03 -14.00 -0.13
CA ARG A 141 3.52 -15.30 0.35
C ARG A 141 2.02 -15.24 0.67
N VAL A 142 1.59 -14.20 1.38
CA VAL A 142 0.17 -14.01 1.72
C VAL A 142 -0.65 -13.67 0.49
N LEU A 143 -0.21 -12.70 -0.31
CA LEU A 143 -0.92 -12.29 -1.52
C LEU A 143 -1.10 -13.43 -2.53
N LYS A 144 -0.10 -14.30 -2.68
CA LYS A 144 -0.18 -15.48 -3.57
C LYS A 144 -1.31 -16.45 -3.17
N LYS A 145 -1.62 -16.54 -1.88
CA LYS A 145 -2.70 -17.40 -1.38
C LYS A 145 -4.07 -16.81 -1.70
N ASP A 146 -4.28 -15.52 -1.48
CA ASP A 146 -5.61 -14.90 -1.64
C ASP A 146 -5.92 -14.36 -3.05
N TYR A 147 -4.92 -14.06 -3.87
CA TYR A 147 -5.10 -13.49 -5.21
C TYR A 147 -4.71 -14.44 -6.34
N LYS A 148 -5.38 -14.29 -7.50
CA LYS A 148 -5.11 -15.09 -8.70
C LYS A 148 -3.87 -14.64 -9.44
N ARG A 149 -3.66 -13.33 -9.57
CA ARG A 149 -2.53 -12.76 -10.32
C ARG A 149 -1.33 -12.50 -9.40
N ASP A 150 -0.15 -12.43 -10.01
CA ASP A 150 1.12 -12.24 -9.30
C ASP A 150 1.32 -10.77 -8.88
N ALA A 151 1.17 -10.52 -7.58
CA ALA A 151 1.39 -9.20 -6.97
C ALA A 151 2.82 -8.68 -7.18
N THR A 152 3.84 -9.55 -7.26
CA THR A 152 5.23 -9.10 -7.48
C THR A 152 5.39 -8.45 -8.85
N ARG A 153 4.77 -9.04 -9.88
CA ARG A 153 4.76 -8.46 -11.23
C ARG A 153 3.96 -7.15 -11.27
N ALA A 154 2.80 -7.12 -10.63
CA ALA A 154 1.97 -5.92 -10.55
C ALA A 154 2.69 -4.77 -9.85
N VAL A 155 3.31 -4.99 -8.68
CA VAL A 155 4.09 -3.94 -7.97
C VAL A 155 5.22 -3.42 -8.83
N LYS A 156 5.95 -4.29 -9.52
CA LYS A 156 7.04 -3.87 -10.41
C LYS A 156 6.52 -2.94 -11.52
N GLN A 157 5.39 -3.29 -12.15
CA GLN A 157 4.80 -2.50 -13.22
C GLN A 157 4.17 -1.19 -12.70
N ILE A 158 3.51 -1.21 -11.54
CA ILE A 158 2.99 0.01 -10.91
C ILE A 158 4.14 0.94 -10.50
N ASN A 159 5.26 0.42 -10.00
CA ASN A 159 6.42 1.25 -9.68
C ASN A 159 6.99 1.97 -10.92
N GLN A 160 7.00 1.30 -12.09
CA GLN A 160 7.34 1.95 -13.36
C GLN A 160 6.34 3.04 -13.74
N LEU A 161 5.04 2.85 -13.46
CA LEU A 161 4.03 3.88 -13.66
C LEU A 161 4.23 5.09 -12.74
N LEU A 162 4.75 4.92 -11.52
CA LEU A 162 5.10 6.06 -10.65
C LEU A 162 6.13 6.97 -11.34
N SER A 163 7.19 6.40 -11.92
CA SER A 163 8.18 7.22 -12.65
C SER A 163 7.57 7.89 -13.88
N LYS A 164 6.58 7.25 -14.53
CA LYS A 164 5.83 7.87 -15.63
C LYS A 164 4.95 9.02 -15.14
N TYR A 165 4.30 8.88 -13.98
CA TYR A 165 3.54 9.95 -13.34
C TYR A 165 4.44 11.13 -13.02
N ASP A 166 5.61 10.90 -12.43
CA ASP A 166 6.58 11.96 -12.15
C ASP A 166 6.99 12.70 -13.44
N ALA A 167 7.26 11.97 -14.52
CA ALA A 167 7.58 12.58 -15.81
C ALA A 167 6.42 13.38 -16.42
N ILE A 168 5.17 12.96 -16.22
CA ILE A 168 3.99 13.72 -16.67
C ILE A 168 3.81 14.97 -15.81
N ASP A 169 3.87 14.84 -14.48
CA ASP A 169 3.69 15.94 -13.53
C ASP A 169 4.74 17.04 -13.76
N SER A 170 6.01 16.67 -13.95
CA SER A 170 7.08 17.62 -14.27
C SER A 170 6.79 18.37 -15.57
N ARG A 171 6.44 17.65 -16.66
CA ARG A 171 6.13 18.26 -17.96
C ARG A 171 4.90 19.17 -17.88
N LYS A 172 3.88 18.79 -17.10
CA LYS A 172 2.70 19.63 -16.86
C LYS A 172 3.07 20.93 -16.19
N LYS A 173 3.92 20.87 -15.15
CA LYS A 173 4.40 22.06 -14.44
C LYS A 173 5.15 23.01 -15.39
N ASP A 174 6.10 22.48 -16.17
CA ASP A 174 6.87 23.30 -17.10
C ASP A 174 5.98 23.99 -18.16
N ILE A 175 5.00 23.27 -18.69
CA ILE A 175 4.06 23.83 -19.68
C ILE A 175 3.11 24.83 -19.03
N GLN A 176 2.69 24.60 -17.79
CA GLN A 176 1.85 25.54 -17.05
C GLN A 176 2.58 26.87 -16.84
N GLU A 177 3.85 26.83 -16.43
CA GLU A 177 4.68 28.03 -16.29
C GLU A 177 4.87 28.77 -17.62
N GLN A 178 5.05 28.04 -18.73
CA GLN A 178 5.13 28.64 -20.07
C GLN A 178 3.81 29.25 -20.53
N LEU A 179 2.68 28.62 -20.17
CA LEU A 179 1.34 29.10 -20.46
C LEU A 179 1.06 30.40 -19.71
N ASP A 180 1.44 30.49 -18.44
CA ASP A 180 1.20 31.68 -17.63
C ASP A 180 2.01 32.88 -18.14
N ARG A 181 3.29 32.68 -18.50
CA ARG A 181 4.08 33.72 -19.21
C ARG A 181 3.47 34.13 -20.56
N ALA A 182 2.90 33.18 -21.30
CA ALA A 182 2.26 33.48 -22.58
C ALA A 182 0.95 34.28 -22.42
N LYS A 183 0.21 34.06 -21.33
CA LYS A 183 -0.98 34.84 -20.96
C LYS A 183 -0.61 36.28 -20.60
N GLU A 184 0.44 36.47 -19.80
CA GLU A 184 0.98 37.80 -19.47
C GLU A 184 1.37 38.56 -20.76
N GLY A 185 2.03 37.88 -21.69
CA GLY A 185 2.39 38.44 -22.99
C GLY A 185 1.25 38.51 -24.02
N SER A 186 0.01 38.10 -23.68
CA SER A 186 -1.17 38.07 -24.58
C SER A 186 -0.97 37.31 -25.91
N ASP A 187 -0.05 36.34 -25.97
CA ASP A 187 0.25 35.57 -27.19
C ASP A 187 -0.76 34.43 -27.39
N LYS A 188 -1.89 34.74 -28.04
CA LYS A 188 -3.00 33.80 -28.29
C LYS A 188 -2.55 32.50 -28.98
N ARG A 189 -1.57 32.55 -29.89
CA ARG A 189 -1.08 31.35 -30.60
C ARG A 189 -0.32 30.43 -29.66
N LYS A 190 0.57 30.97 -28.82
CA LYS A 190 1.29 30.18 -27.80
C LYS A 190 0.34 29.61 -26.75
N ILE A 191 -0.63 30.40 -26.29
CA ILE A 191 -1.67 29.95 -25.33
C ILE A 191 -2.40 28.72 -25.87
N GLN A 192 -2.91 28.78 -27.10
CA GLN A 192 -3.59 27.65 -27.74
C GLN A 192 -2.67 26.42 -27.88
N LYS A 193 -1.40 26.63 -28.27
CA LYS A 193 -0.41 25.55 -28.38
C LYS A 193 -0.15 24.85 -27.03
N TYR A 194 0.01 25.61 -25.95
CA TYR A 194 0.27 25.04 -24.62
C TYR A 194 -0.95 24.34 -24.04
N ASN A 195 -2.16 24.89 -24.23
CA ASN A 195 -3.39 24.21 -23.84
C ASN A 195 -3.52 22.85 -24.53
N LYS A 196 -3.26 22.78 -25.84
CA LYS A 196 -3.27 21.49 -26.57
C LYS A 196 -2.27 20.48 -25.99
N LYS A 197 -1.06 20.93 -25.63
CA LYS A 197 -0.07 20.05 -24.99
C LYS A 197 -0.52 19.56 -23.61
N LEU A 198 -1.17 20.42 -22.81
CA LEU A 198 -1.74 20.02 -21.52
C LEU A 198 -2.82 18.95 -21.71
N GLU A 199 -3.73 19.12 -22.67
CA GLU A 199 -4.75 18.11 -23.01
C GLU A 199 -4.12 16.76 -23.43
N GLU A 200 -3.03 16.80 -24.20
CA GLU A 200 -2.29 15.58 -24.58
C GLU A 200 -1.68 14.88 -23.37
N LEU A 201 -1.09 15.62 -22.43
CA LEU A 201 -0.55 15.07 -21.18
C LEU A 201 -1.66 14.55 -20.26
N GLU A 202 -2.84 15.16 -20.24
CA GLU A 202 -4.00 14.63 -19.52
C GLU A 202 -4.50 13.31 -20.10
N LYS A 203 -4.55 13.19 -21.43
CA LYS A 203 -4.85 11.92 -22.10
C LYS A 203 -3.81 10.85 -21.78
N GLU A 204 -2.52 11.22 -21.72
CA GLU A 204 -1.44 10.32 -21.32
C GLU A 204 -1.61 9.85 -19.87
N LEU A 205 -1.90 10.77 -18.95
CA LEU A 205 -2.17 10.47 -17.54
C LEU A 205 -3.35 9.52 -17.39
N LYS A 206 -4.47 9.79 -18.08
CA LYS A 206 -5.66 8.94 -18.05
C LYS A 206 -5.39 7.52 -18.54
N LYS A 207 -4.55 7.37 -19.58
CA LYS A 207 -4.12 6.03 -20.05
C LYS A 207 -3.28 5.31 -19.00
N ALA A 208 -2.36 6.02 -18.34
CA ALA A 208 -1.53 5.45 -17.29
C ALA A 208 -2.36 5.04 -16.05
N LEU A 209 -3.33 5.86 -15.63
CA LEU A 209 -4.26 5.53 -14.55
C LEU A 209 -5.11 4.28 -14.86
N ARG A 210 -5.63 4.17 -16.09
CA ARG A 210 -6.34 2.95 -16.52
C ARG A 210 -5.45 1.70 -16.53
N GLN A 211 -4.17 1.86 -16.83
CA GLN A 211 -3.21 0.77 -16.75
C GLN A 211 -2.98 0.36 -15.29
N GLU A 212 -2.82 1.33 -14.39
CA GLU A 212 -2.71 1.09 -12.95
C GLU A 212 -3.93 0.34 -12.41
N GLU A 213 -5.15 0.76 -12.73
CA GLU A 213 -6.39 0.09 -12.31
C GLU A 213 -6.39 -1.40 -12.67
N LYS A 214 -5.99 -1.74 -13.90
CA LYS A 214 -5.89 -3.14 -14.35
C LYS A 214 -4.83 -3.94 -13.59
N LEU A 215 -3.74 -3.29 -13.19
CA LEU A 215 -2.67 -3.92 -12.41
C LEU A 215 -3.05 -4.10 -10.94
N ARG A 216 -3.89 -3.21 -10.41
CA ARG A 216 -4.44 -3.30 -9.06
C ARG A 216 -5.50 -4.37 -8.93
N ASP A 217 -6.23 -4.67 -10.00
CA ASP A 217 -7.10 -5.84 -10.03
C ASP A 217 -6.28 -7.14 -10.18
N LEU A 218 -5.93 -7.74 -9.03
CA LEU A 218 -5.28 -9.05 -8.98
C LEU A 218 -6.26 -10.23 -9.02
N GLY A 219 -7.58 -9.98 -9.04
CA GLY A 219 -8.61 -10.99 -8.94
C GLY A 219 -8.59 -11.73 -7.61
N LEU A 220 -9.23 -11.17 -6.58
CA LEU A 220 -9.35 -11.79 -5.26
C LEU A 220 -10.13 -13.10 -5.38
N LYS A 221 -9.53 -14.23 -4.97
CA LYS A 221 -10.08 -15.57 -5.22
C LYS A 221 -11.46 -15.75 -4.57
N ARG A 222 -11.61 -15.30 -3.32
CA ARG A 222 -12.84 -15.46 -2.52
C ARG A 222 -14.03 -14.72 -3.09
N GLN A 223 -13.84 -13.47 -3.56
CA GLN A 223 -14.91 -12.73 -4.22
C GLN A 223 -15.38 -13.46 -5.48
N LEU A 224 -14.44 -13.97 -6.26
CA LEU A 224 -14.74 -14.71 -7.49
C LEU A 224 -15.44 -16.06 -7.21
N GLU A 225 -15.19 -16.68 -6.06
CA GLU A 225 -15.89 -17.89 -5.62
C GLU A 225 -17.33 -17.57 -5.17
N GLN A 226 -17.52 -16.50 -4.41
CA GLN A 226 -18.84 -16.03 -3.98
C GLN A 226 -19.73 -15.62 -5.17
N GLU A 227 -19.18 -14.90 -6.15
CA GLU A 227 -19.89 -14.52 -7.38
C GLU A 227 -20.27 -15.73 -8.23
N LYS A 228 -19.40 -16.75 -8.31
CA LYS A 228 -19.70 -18.00 -9.02
C LYS A 228 -20.77 -18.82 -8.33
N ALA A 229 -20.77 -18.86 -6.99
CA ALA A 229 -21.78 -19.54 -6.21
C ALA A 229 -23.15 -18.86 -6.40
N ALA A 230 -23.20 -17.52 -6.31
CA ALA A 230 -24.43 -16.75 -6.49
C ALA A 230 -25.06 -16.94 -7.87
N LYS A 231 -24.27 -17.06 -8.95
CA LYS A 231 -24.75 -17.29 -10.32
C LYS A 231 -25.26 -18.71 -10.60
N ARG A 232 -25.05 -19.66 -9.68
CA ARG A 232 -25.51 -21.06 -9.80
C ARG A 232 -26.81 -21.32 -9.05
N THR A 233 -27.24 -20.38 -8.22
CA THR A 233 -28.54 -20.31 -7.53
C THR A 233 -29.50 -19.47 -8.36
#